data_AF-A0AAV3P1Q7-F1
#
_entry.id   AF-A0AAV3P1Q7-F1
#
_cell.length_a   1.000
_cell.length_b   1.000
_cell.length_c   1.000
_cell.angle_alpha   90.00
_cell.angle_beta   90.00
_cell.angle_gamma   90.00
#
_symmetry.space_group_name_H-M   'P 1'
#
loop_
_entity.id
_entity.type
_entity.pdbx_description
1 polymer ?
#
loop_
_entity_poly.entity_id
_entity_poly.type
_entity_poly.pdbx_seq_one_letter_code
_entity_poly.pdbx_strand_id
1 'polypeptide(L)'
;MDVALKQFVLSCKELMGKTKLYNNTLEQNSRKFIRKYNQSITRKTGTTFAVVKITAICPPRLLRRVSDQLTCEHKDSSFNLPWKRKSLPIFSESSPLYHTPKKPQPLTMREEKDLQQAHERLQKICEKCIETDVPLLIDVEV
;
A
#
# COMPACT_ATOMS: atom_id res chain seq x y z
N MET A 1 13.71 23.01 12.25
CA MET A 1 13.32 21.68 11.75
C MET A 1 12.83 20.87 12.96
N ASP A 2 11.51 20.73 13.07
CA ASP A 2 10.81 20.30 14.29
C ASP A 2 11.26 18.90 14.74
N VAL A 3 11.54 18.77 16.04
CA VAL A 3 11.98 17.54 16.71
C VAL A 3 10.93 16.42 16.53
N ALA A 4 9.64 16.78 16.36
CA ALA A 4 8.57 15.84 16.05
C ALA A 4 8.71 15.19 14.66
N LEU A 5 9.12 15.96 13.66
CA LEU A 5 9.31 15.48 12.29
C LEU A 5 10.49 14.49 12.20
N LYS A 6 11.57 14.76 12.94
CA LYS A 6 12.72 13.85 13.04
C LYS A 6 12.35 12.52 13.69
N GLN A 7 11.51 12.51 14.73
CA GLN A 7 11.12 11.29 15.43
C GLN A 7 10.17 10.42 14.60
N PHE A 8 9.28 11.03 13.80
CA PHE A 8 8.39 10.31 12.91
C PHE A 8 9.14 9.65 11.74
N VAL A 9 10.08 10.38 11.10
CA VAL A 9 10.96 9.84 10.07
C VAL A 9 11.84 8.70 10.60
N LEU A 10 12.32 8.78 11.85
CA LEU A 10 13.05 7.70 12.51
C LEU A 10 12.18 6.44 12.71
N SER A 11 10.91 6.63 13.13
CA SER A 11 9.98 5.53 13.33
C SER A 11 9.58 4.82 12.05
N CYS A 12 9.52 5.53 10.93
CA CYS A 12 9.35 4.96 9.60
C CYS A 12 10.60 4.19 9.16
N LYS A 13 11.82 4.72 9.43
CA LYS A 13 13.10 4.03 9.14
C LYS A 13 13.22 2.67 9.82
N GLU A 14 12.76 2.53 11.06
CA GLU A 14 12.78 1.25 11.80
C GLU A 14 11.85 0.18 11.22
N LEU A 15 10.81 0.57 10.47
CA LEU A 15 9.95 -0.36 9.75
C LEU A 15 10.58 -0.85 8.42
N MET A 16 11.74 -0.29 8.01
CA MET A 16 12.36 -0.49 6.69
C MET A 16 13.49 -1.52 6.64
N GLY A 17 13.54 -2.47 7.58
CA GLY A 17 14.48 -3.59 7.47
C GLY A 17 14.19 -4.42 6.21
N LYS A 18 15.21 -4.58 5.33
CA LYS A 18 15.19 -5.40 4.11
C LYS A 18 14.91 -6.87 4.43
N THR A 19 13.66 -7.22 4.71
CA THR A 19 13.29 -8.59 5.07
C THR A 19 12.27 -9.10 4.07
N LYS A 20 12.41 -10.35 3.63
CA LYS A 20 11.33 -11.06 2.92
C LYS A 20 10.07 -10.96 3.78
N LEU A 21 9.10 -10.15 3.36
CA LEU A 21 7.89 -9.86 4.12
C LEU A 21 6.92 -11.04 3.94
N TYR A 22 6.88 -11.92 4.93
CA TYR A 22 5.80 -12.90 5.08
C TYR A 22 4.54 -12.19 5.60
N ASN A 23 3.34 -12.75 5.37
CA ASN A 23 2.07 -12.14 5.82
C ASN A 23 2.06 -11.75 7.30
N ASN A 24 2.64 -12.59 8.16
CA ASN A 24 2.74 -12.30 9.59
C ASN A 24 3.56 -11.02 9.86
N THR A 25 4.61 -10.77 9.06
CA THR A 25 5.41 -9.55 9.15
C THR A 25 4.63 -8.32 8.68
N LEU A 26 3.82 -8.43 7.63
CA LEU A 26 2.97 -7.33 7.13
C LEU A 26 1.89 -6.96 8.15
N GLU A 27 1.29 -7.95 8.80
CA GLU A 27 0.33 -7.73 9.86
C GLU A 27 0.97 -7.05 11.07
N GLN A 28 2.15 -7.52 11.50
CA GLN A 28 2.91 -6.87 12.56
C GLN A 28 3.29 -5.42 12.19
N ASN A 29 3.70 -5.17 10.96
CA ASN A 29 4.03 -3.82 10.48
C ASN A 29 2.81 -2.90 10.57
N SER A 30 1.65 -3.37 10.12
CA SER A 30 0.39 -2.61 10.18
C SER A 30 -0.01 -2.30 11.63
N ARG A 31 0.08 -3.27 12.53
CA ARG A 31 -0.20 -3.06 13.97
C ARG A 31 0.79 -2.09 14.61
N LYS A 32 2.09 -2.22 14.29
CA LYS A 32 3.14 -1.32 14.78
C LYS A 32 2.91 0.12 14.32
N PHE A 33 2.49 0.29 13.06
CA PHE A 33 2.13 1.60 12.51
C PHE A 33 1.00 2.25 13.32
N ILE A 34 -0.14 1.57 13.48
CA ILE A 34 -1.31 2.08 14.23
C ILE A 34 -0.93 2.40 15.68
N ARG A 35 -0.13 1.55 16.33
CA ARG A 35 0.32 1.79 17.71
C ARG A 35 1.19 3.06 17.82
N LYS A 36 2.21 3.20 16.96
CA LYS A 36 3.09 4.38 16.96
C LYS A 36 2.30 5.64 16.63
N TYR A 37 1.35 5.53 15.71
CA TYR A 37 0.43 6.60 15.33
C TYR A 37 -0.41 7.11 16.51
N ASN A 38 -1.03 6.20 17.28
CA ASN A 38 -1.79 6.57 18.48
C ASN A 38 -0.93 7.21 19.58
N GLN A 39 0.37 6.92 19.62
CA GLN A 39 1.30 7.56 20.57
C GLN A 39 1.72 8.96 20.11
N SER A 40 1.77 9.23 18.79
CA SER A 40 2.15 10.54 18.28
C SER A 40 1.01 11.55 18.31
N ILE A 41 -0.24 11.11 18.16
CA ILE A 41 -1.42 11.99 18.11
C ILE A 41 -1.68 12.72 19.44
N THR A 42 -1.34 12.11 20.58
CA THR A 42 -1.58 12.67 21.91
C THR A 42 -0.63 13.80 22.29
N ARG A 43 0.40 14.06 21.48
CA ARG A 43 1.52 14.97 21.80
C ARG A 43 1.51 16.27 20.95
N LYS A 44 0.40 16.59 20.28
CA LYS A 44 0.35 17.53 19.15
C LYS A 44 0.69 18.99 19.49
N THR A 45 1.71 19.53 18.82
CA THR A 45 1.80 20.93 18.35
C THR A 45 2.17 20.90 16.86
N GLY A 46 1.28 21.34 15.96
CA GLY A 46 1.51 21.43 14.50
C GLY A 46 0.83 20.35 13.63
N THR A 47 0.88 20.56 12.30
CA THR A 47 0.28 19.65 11.30
C THR A 47 1.10 18.38 11.15
N THR A 48 0.52 17.23 11.51
CA THR A 48 1.14 15.91 11.41
C THR A 48 0.60 15.16 10.20
N PHE A 49 1.46 14.40 9.50
CA PHE A 49 1.08 13.51 8.41
C PHE A 49 1.42 12.05 8.77
N ALA A 50 0.54 11.14 8.39
CA ALA A 50 0.78 9.70 8.44
C ALA A 50 1.42 9.26 7.11
N VAL A 51 2.54 8.53 7.13
CA VAL A 51 3.19 8.02 5.90
C VAL A 51 3.27 6.51 5.92
N VAL A 52 2.72 5.85 4.90
CA VAL A 52 2.73 4.39 4.76
C VAL A 52 3.33 3.99 3.43
N LYS A 53 4.30 3.08 3.45
CA LYS A 53 4.83 2.45 2.23
C LYS A 53 3.90 1.33 1.79
N ILE A 54 3.50 1.33 0.52
CA ILE A 54 2.65 0.26 -0.04
C ILE A 54 3.31 -1.13 0.11
N THR A 55 4.64 -1.18 0.03
CA THR A 55 5.45 -2.40 0.20
C THR A 55 5.43 -2.94 1.63
N ALA A 56 5.07 -2.12 2.62
CA ALA A 56 4.91 -2.55 4.02
C ALA A 56 3.57 -3.22 4.31
N ILE A 57 2.58 -3.08 3.41
CA ILE A 57 1.22 -3.65 3.54
C ILE A 57 0.91 -4.72 2.48
N CYS A 58 1.62 -4.70 1.35
CA CYS A 58 1.49 -5.65 0.26
C CYS A 58 2.88 -6.12 -0.22
N PRO A 59 3.10 -7.42 -0.47
CA PRO A 59 4.37 -7.90 -1.01
C PRO A 59 4.71 -7.24 -2.37
N PRO A 60 5.96 -6.77 -2.59
CA PRO A 60 6.36 -6.14 -3.86
C PRO A 60 6.12 -7.02 -5.09
N ARG A 61 6.35 -8.34 -4.96
CA ARG A 61 6.09 -9.30 -6.04
C ARG A 61 4.61 -9.30 -6.44
N LEU A 62 3.70 -9.22 -5.47
CA LEU A 62 2.26 -9.21 -5.73
C LEU A 62 1.83 -7.90 -6.39
N LEU A 63 2.36 -6.76 -5.90
CA LEU A 63 2.13 -5.45 -6.51
C LEU A 63 2.54 -5.42 -8.00
N ARG A 64 3.70 -5.99 -8.33
CA ARG A 64 4.15 -6.11 -9.72
C ARG A 64 3.19 -6.92 -10.58
N ARG A 65 2.74 -8.08 -10.08
CA ARG A 65 1.79 -8.94 -10.81
C ARG A 65 0.43 -8.27 -11.00
N VAL A 66 -0.06 -7.56 -10.00
CA VAL A 66 -1.29 -6.75 -10.08
C VAL A 66 -1.12 -5.65 -11.14
N SER A 67 0.01 -4.95 -11.14
CA SER A 67 0.32 -3.92 -12.14
C SER A 67 0.34 -4.48 -13.57
N ASP A 68 0.99 -5.63 -13.78
CA ASP A 68 1.01 -6.31 -15.09
C ASP A 68 -0.41 -6.68 -15.56
N GLN A 69 -1.24 -7.21 -14.65
CA GLN A 69 -2.62 -7.60 -14.96
C GLN A 69 -3.52 -6.40 -15.29
N LEU A 70 -3.43 -5.31 -14.50
CA LEU A 70 -4.17 -4.08 -14.78
C LEU A 70 -3.74 -3.45 -16.10
N THR A 71 -2.45 -3.51 -16.42
CA THR A 71 -1.93 -3.01 -17.70
C THR A 71 -2.49 -3.80 -18.87
N CYS A 72 -2.61 -5.13 -18.73
CA CYS A 72 -3.22 -5.98 -19.75
C CYS A 72 -4.73 -5.74 -19.90
N GLU A 73 -5.47 -5.59 -18.81
CA GLU A 73 -6.90 -5.24 -18.85
C GLU A 73 -7.15 -3.89 -19.53
N HIS A 74 -6.28 -2.91 -19.27
CA HIS A 74 -6.41 -1.60 -19.93
C HIS A 74 -6.16 -1.68 -21.44
N LYS A 75 -5.26 -2.56 -21.91
CA LYS A 75 -5.01 -2.80 -23.34
C LYS A 75 -6.07 -3.67 -24.01
N ASP A 76 -6.67 -4.59 -23.26
CA ASP A 76 -7.66 -5.57 -23.73
C ASP A 76 -8.79 -5.68 -22.70
N SER A 77 -9.90 -4.98 -22.96
CA SER A 77 -11.06 -4.94 -22.07
C SER A 77 -11.77 -6.29 -21.91
N SER A 78 -11.45 -7.30 -22.74
CA SER A 78 -11.95 -8.67 -22.57
C SER A 78 -11.19 -9.43 -21.46
N PHE A 79 -10.08 -8.89 -20.97
CA PHE A 79 -9.28 -9.51 -19.92
C PHE A 79 -9.94 -9.34 -18.55
N ASN A 80 -10.65 -10.38 -18.12
CA ASN A 80 -11.35 -10.38 -16.83
C ASN A 80 -10.39 -10.54 -15.64
N LEU A 81 -10.57 -9.71 -14.61
CA LEU A 81 -9.82 -9.74 -13.35
C LEU A 81 -10.77 -10.03 -12.17
N PRO A 82 -10.96 -11.30 -11.77
CA PRO A 82 -11.94 -11.67 -10.74
C PRO A 82 -11.73 -11.00 -9.37
N TRP A 83 -10.48 -10.70 -9.03
CA TRP A 83 -10.11 -10.03 -7.78
C TRP A 83 -10.30 -8.50 -7.83
N LYS A 84 -10.49 -7.91 -9.02
CA LYS A 84 -10.58 -6.46 -9.19
C LYS A 84 -11.94 -5.95 -8.73
N ARG A 85 -11.90 -5.02 -7.78
CA ARG A 85 -13.08 -4.30 -7.31
C ARG A 85 -13.39 -3.12 -8.22
N LYS A 86 -14.65 -2.68 -8.23
CA LYS A 86 -15.04 -1.43 -8.91
C LYS A 86 -14.27 -0.26 -8.27
N SER A 87 -13.52 0.46 -9.08
CA SER A 87 -12.71 1.61 -8.69
C SER A 87 -12.75 2.67 -9.78
N LEU A 88 -12.21 3.86 -9.49
CA LEU A 88 -11.89 4.83 -10.53
C LEU A 88 -10.88 4.22 -11.53
N PRO A 89 -10.88 4.67 -12.79
CA PRO A 89 -9.87 4.27 -13.76
C PRO A 89 -8.46 4.52 -13.22
N ILE A 90 -7.64 3.47 -13.22
CA ILE A 90 -6.25 3.55 -12.73
C ILE A 90 -5.34 4.16 -13.79
N PHE A 91 -5.61 3.87 -15.07
CA PHE A 91 -4.85 4.37 -16.21
C PHE A 91 -5.67 5.36 -17.04
N SER A 92 -4.96 6.31 -17.63
CA SER A 92 -5.42 7.21 -18.68
C SER A 92 -5.01 6.62 -20.03
N GLU A 93 -5.70 6.99 -21.12
CA GLU A 93 -5.28 6.66 -22.50
C GLU A 93 -3.85 7.15 -22.82
N SER A 94 -3.39 8.19 -22.11
CA SER A 94 -2.03 8.73 -22.23
C SER A 94 -1.02 8.11 -21.27
N SER A 95 -1.41 7.12 -20.46
CA SER A 95 -0.50 6.47 -19.52
C SER A 95 0.60 5.72 -20.28
N PRO A 96 1.89 5.98 -19.99
CA PRO A 96 2.97 5.18 -20.55
C PRO A 96 2.91 3.78 -19.94
N LEU A 97 2.34 2.84 -20.70
CA LEU A 97 2.25 1.46 -20.28
C LEU A 97 3.61 0.80 -20.49
N TYR A 98 4.24 0.37 -19.40
CA TYR A 98 5.47 -0.41 -19.48
C TYR A 98 5.28 -1.61 -20.44
N HIS A 99 6.35 -2.00 -21.12
CA HIS A 99 6.32 -3.18 -21.96
C HIS A 99 6.08 -4.41 -21.07
N THR A 100 4.83 -4.83 -20.97
CA THR A 100 4.45 -6.17 -20.55
C THR A 100 4.39 -7.01 -21.83
N PRO A 101 5.51 -7.58 -22.32
CA PRO A 101 5.58 -8.20 -23.65
C PRO A 101 4.74 -9.49 -23.75
N LYS A 102 4.29 -10.03 -22.61
CA LYS A 102 3.52 -11.28 -22.53
C LYS A 102 2.36 -11.11 -21.57
N LYS A 103 1.21 -11.69 -21.92
CA LYS A 103 0.03 -11.77 -21.07
C LYS A 103 0.40 -12.45 -19.74
N PRO A 104 0.21 -11.80 -18.58
CA PRO A 104 0.55 -12.38 -17.29
C PRO A 104 -0.39 -13.53 -16.96
N GLN A 105 0.11 -14.53 -16.22
CA GLN A 105 -0.76 -15.56 -15.66
C GLN A 105 -1.71 -14.95 -14.62
N PRO A 106 -2.94 -15.47 -14.50
CA PRO A 106 -3.87 -15.10 -13.42
C PRO A 106 -3.22 -15.22 -12.05
N LEU A 107 -3.70 -14.43 -11.09
CA LEU A 107 -3.24 -14.57 -9.71
C LEU A 107 -3.61 -15.97 -9.22
N THR A 108 -2.75 -16.55 -8.40
CA THR A 108 -3.11 -17.77 -7.67
C THR A 108 -4.12 -17.43 -6.57
N MET A 109 -4.92 -18.40 -6.12
CA MET A 109 -5.85 -18.20 -4.99
C MET A 109 -5.17 -17.62 -3.74
N ARG A 110 -3.90 -18.00 -3.51
CA ARG A 110 -3.10 -17.46 -2.40
C ARG A 110 -2.77 -15.99 -2.59
N GLU A 111 -2.41 -15.58 -3.80
CA GLU A 111 -2.11 -14.18 -4.11
C GLU A 111 -3.36 -13.30 -4.08
N GLU A 112 -4.50 -13.80 -4.52
CA GLU A 112 -5.78 -13.08 -4.36
C GLU A 112 -6.13 -12.88 -2.88
N LYS A 113 -5.92 -13.91 -2.05
CA LYS A 113 -6.08 -13.80 -0.60
C LYS A 113 -5.11 -12.78 0.00
N ASP A 114 -3.85 -12.80 -0.41
CA ASP A 114 -2.83 -11.86 0.08
C ASP A 114 -3.16 -10.41 -0.34
N LEU A 115 -3.71 -10.22 -1.55
CA LEU A 115 -4.17 -8.93 -2.06
C LEU A 115 -5.37 -8.41 -1.28
N GLN A 116 -6.34 -9.29 -0.98
CA GLN A 116 -7.48 -8.98 -0.14
C GLN A 116 -7.05 -8.53 1.26
N GLN A 117 -6.09 -9.24 1.88
CA GLN A 117 -5.56 -8.85 3.18
C GLN A 117 -4.79 -7.53 3.13
N ALA A 118 -4.06 -7.25 2.05
CA ALA A 118 -3.39 -5.96 1.87
C ALA A 118 -4.40 -4.81 1.80
N HIS A 119 -5.52 -5.01 1.11
CA HIS A 119 -6.63 -4.07 1.06
C HIS A 119 -7.24 -3.83 2.46
N GLU A 120 -7.50 -4.90 3.23
CA GLU A 120 -8.02 -4.78 4.60
C GLU A 120 -7.07 -4.02 5.54
N ARG A 121 -5.75 -4.21 5.38
CA ARG A 121 -4.73 -3.44 6.13
C ARG A 121 -4.79 -1.96 5.76
N LEU A 122 -4.86 -1.63 4.47
CA LEU A 122 -4.95 -0.25 4.00
C LEU A 122 -6.24 0.42 4.49
N GLN A 123 -7.37 -0.29 4.43
CA GLN A 123 -8.66 0.23 4.88
C GLN A 123 -8.61 0.61 6.37
N LYS A 124 -8.09 -0.27 7.24
CA LYS A 124 -7.93 0.02 8.68
C LYS A 124 -7.03 1.23 8.95
N ILE A 125 -5.98 1.41 8.15
CA ILE A 125 -5.09 2.58 8.24
C ILE A 125 -5.87 3.85 7.84
N CYS A 126 -6.58 3.83 6.72
CA CYS A 126 -7.38 4.95 6.25
C CYS A 126 -8.47 5.34 7.26
N GLU A 127 -9.23 4.36 7.75
CA GLU A 127 -10.25 4.55 8.81
C GLU A 127 -9.62 5.24 10.02
N LYS A 128 -8.43 4.79 10.45
CA LYS A 128 -7.77 5.39 11.60
C LYS A 128 -7.32 6.84 11.36
N CYS A 129 -6.82 7.15 10.17
CA CYS A 129 -6.43 8.50 9.79
C CYS A 129 -7.64 9.44 9.70
N ILE A 130 -8.78 8.96 9.19
CA ILE A 130 -10.05 9.70 9.16
C ILE A 130 -10.55 9.99 10.59
N GLU A 131 -10.59 8.97 11.45
CA GLU A 131 -11.04 9.10 12.86
C GLU A 131 -10.28 10.18 13.65
N THR A 132 -9.06 10.49 13.23
CA THR A 132 -8.13 11.32 14.00
C THR A 132 -7.74 12.61 13.27
N ASP A 133 -8.40 12.88 12.14
CA ASP A 133 -8.18 14.04 11.28
C ASP A 133 -6.69 14.28 10.97
N VAL A 134 -6.04 13.25 10.45
CA VAL A 134 -4.65 13.32 10.00
C VAL A 134 -4.57 12.88 8.55
N PRO A 135 -3.96 13.71 7.68
CA PRO A 135 -3.76 13.32 6.30
C PRO A 135 -2.82 12.10 6.20
N LEU A 136 -3.21 11.15 5.33
CA LEU A 136 -2.44 9.96 4.99
C LEU A 136 -1.72 10.16 3.65
N LEU A 137 -0.40 9.97 3.64
CA LEU A 137 0.43 9.87 2.46
C LEU A 137 0.81 8.41 2.22
N ILE A 138 0.51 7.91 1.03
CA ILE A 138 0.94 6.57 0.60
C ILE A 138 2.18 6.74 -0.26
N ASP A 139 3.31 6.23 0.22
CA ASP A 139 4.56 6.19 -0.52
C ASP A 139 4.57 4.95 -1.42
N VAL A 140 4.76 5.19 -2.71
CA VAL A 140 4.78 4.17 -3.77
C VAL A 140 6.21 4.07 -4.27
N GLU A 141 6.87 2.97 -3.93
CA GLU A 141 8.22 2.67 -4.42
C GLU A 141 8.14 1.95 -5.78
N VAL A 142 9.13 2.21 -6.64
CA VAL A 142 9.32 1.60 -7.97
C VAL A 142 10.17 0.35 -7.87
#